data_AF-A0A1B0CSK8-F1
#
_entry.id   AF-A0A1B0CSK8-F1
#
_cell.length_a   1.000
_cell.length_b   1.000
_cell.length_c   1.000
_cell.angle_alpha   90.00
_cell.angle_beta   90.00
_cell.angle_gamma   90.00
#
_symmetry.space_group_name_H-M   'P 1'
#
loop_
_entity.id
_entity.type
_entity.pdbx_description
1 polymer ?
#
loop_
_entity_poly.entity_id
_entity_poly.type
_entity_poly.pdbx_seq_one_letter_code
_entity_poly.pdbx_strand_id
1 'polypeptide(L)'
;MSAEEGRFDSMLFAMAEQHPGGVPDLLATIAAFLNRKTDFFTGGGNWEKMLLEIFREEGNKANALAEEKKREREAAEKRRQESIQRKKKEEENAKKKTEGAAITELTDEEAEKLQMEIEQEKKTPEEDASISQPIEDTEEEDEKEKGKLRPNSGNGCDLEKYRWTQTLQEVE
;
A
#
# COMPACT_ATOMS: atom_id res chain seq x y z
N MET A 1 4.37 33.55 10.64
CA MET A 1 3.83 34.65 11.44
C MET A 1 4.95 35.12 12.36
N SER A 2 5.61 36.22 12.01
CA SER A 2 6.54 36.90 12.91
C SER A 2 5.79 37.41 14.14
N ALA A 3 6.44 37.46 15.31
CA ALA A 3 5.82 37.96 16.54
C ALA A 3 5.32 39.42 16.43
N GLU A 4 5.82 40.18 15.47
CA GLU A 4 5.38 41.55 15.19
C GLU A 4 4.07 41.61 14.37
N GLU A 5 3.83 40.63 13.49
CA GLU A 5 2.67 40.62 12.58
C GLU A 5 1.35 40.48 13.35
N GLY A 6 1.33 39.69 14.44
CA GLY A 6 0.13 39.41 15.24
C GLY A 6 -0.03 40.27 16.49
N ARG A 7 0.79 41.30 16.69
CA ARG A 7 0.79 42.10 17.93
C ARG A 7 -0.56 42.75 18.22
N PHE A 8 -1.28 43.13 17.17
CA PHE A 8 -2.57 43.84 17.28
C PHE A 8 -3.78 42.92 17.10
N ASP A 9 -3.57 41.62 16.84
CA ASP A 9 -4.65 40.67 16.55
C ASP A 9 -5.67 40.59 17.68
N SER A 10 -5.22 40.62 18.94
CA SER A 10 -6.13 40.58 20.10
C SER A 10 -7.05 41.79 20.16
N MET A 11 -6.54 42.99 19.85
CA MET A 11 -7.34 44.21 19.81
C MET A 11 -8.29 44.22 18.61
N LEU A 12 -7.81 43.83 17.43
CA LEU A 12 -8.63 43.77 16.21
C LEU A 12 -9.73 42.71 16.33
N PHE A 13 -9.44 41.58 16.98
CA PHE A 13 -10.41 40.52 17.24
C PHE A 13 -11.49 40.98 18.21
N ALA A 14 -11.09 41.61 19.33
CA ALA A 14 -12.05 42.19 20.28
C ALA A 14 -12.94 43.26 19.63
N MET A 15 -12.39 44.05 18.70
CA MET A 15 -13.20 44.97 17.89
C MET A 15 -14.14 44.20 16.96
N ALA A 16 -13.66 43.18 16.25
CA ALA A 16 -14.47 42.38 15.33
C ALA A 16 -15.68 41.71 16.01
N GLU A 17 -15.49 41.15 17.21
CA GLU A 17 -16.57 40.52 18.00
C GLU A 17 -17.69 41.49 18.37
N GLN A 18 -17.37 42.77 18.56
CA GLN A 18 -18.35 43.80 18.92
C GLN A 18 -19.16 44.31 17.71
N HIS A 19 -18.76 44.00 16.48
CA HIS A 19 -19.46 44.43 15.28
C HIS A 19 -20.45 43.35 14.82
N PRO A 20 -21.78 43.55 14.98
CA PRO A 20 -22.78 42.54 14.63
C PRO A 20 -22.86 42.25 13.12
N GLY A 21 -22.49 43.21 12.26
CA GLY A 21 -22.39 42.99 10.81
C GLY A 21 -21.06 42.38 10.36
N GLY A 22 -20.17 42.01 11.29
CA GLY A 22 -18.92 41.33 10.99
C GLY A 22 -17.88 42.22 10.29
N VAL A 23 -17.16 41.63 9.33
CA VAL A 23 -16.01 42.27 8.66
C VAL A 23 -16.36 43.58 7.92
N PRO A 24 -17.48 43.69 7.16
CA PRO A 24 -17.84 44.94 6.50
C PRO A 24 -18.01 46.11 7.48
N ASP A 25 -18.66 45.88 8.61
CA ASP A 25 -18.88 46.91 9.65
C ASP A 25 -17.56 47.32 10.31
N LEU A 26 -16.69 46.35 10.61
CA LEU A 26 -15.35 46.63 11.14
C LEU A 26 -14.55 47.53 10.18
N LEU A 27 -14.55 47.23 8.89
CA LEU A 27 -13.86 48.02 7.87
C LEU A 27 -14.46 49.43 7.74
N ALA A 28 -15.78 49.56 7.83
CA ALA A 28 -16.46 50.86 7.86
C ALA A 28 -16.04 51.69 9.08
N THR A 29 -15.93 51.07 10.26
CA THR A 29 -15.46 51.72 11.48
C THR A 29 -14.01 52.22 11.34
N ILE A 30 -13.12 51.41 10.74
CA ILE A 30 -11.74 51.82 10.47
C ILE A 30 -11.70 52.99 9.49
N ALA A 31 -12.46 52.94 8.39
CA ALA A 31 -12.54 54.03 7.43
C ALA A 31 -13.08 55.32 8.06
N ALA A 32 -14.10 55.23 8.91
CA ALA A 32 -14.64 56.37 9.66
C ALA A 32 -13.64 56.93 10.68
N PHE A 33 -12.82 56.09 11.31
CA PHE A 33 -11.72 56.53 12.16
C PHE A 33 -10.68 57.32 11.36
N LEU A 34 -10.24 56.80 10.22
CA LEU A 34 -9.28 57.48 9.34
C LEU A 34 -9.83 58.85 8.90
N ASN A 35 -11.09 58.94 8.49
CA ASN A 35 -11.69 60.22 8.11
C ASN A 35 -11.70 61.26 9.27
N ARG A 36 -11.98 60.82 10.50
CA ARG A 36 -12.12 61.75 11.65
C ARG A 36 -10.82 62.13 12.33
N LYS A 37 -9.80 61.26 12.26
CA LYS A 37 -8.57 61.39 13.08
C LYS A 37 -7.31 61.52 12.25
N THR A 38 -7.38 61.31 10.94
CA THR A 38 -6.24 61.46 10.04
C THR A 38 -6.64 62.28 8.82
N ASP A 39 -5.64 62.70 8.06
CA ASP A 39 -5.80 63.35 6.75
C ASP A 39 -5.78 62.33 5.60
N PHE A 40 -6.01 61.03 5.88
CA PHE A 40 -5.85 59.95 4.90
C PHE A 40 -6.58 60.19 3.58
N PHE A 41 -7.83 60.66 3.64
CA PHE A 41 -8.65 60.90 2.44
C PHE A 41 -8.38 62.27 1.78
N THR A 42 -7.81 63.24 2.49
CA THR A 42 -7.67 64.63 2.03
C THR A 42 -6.23 65.06 1.75
N GLY A 43 -5.23 64.37 2.31
CA GLY A 43 -3.83 64.81 2.34
C GLY A 43 -2.98 64.39 1.13
N GLY A 44 -3.35 63.32 0.40
CA GLY A 44 -2.45 62.69 -0.57
C GLY A 44 -3.04 62.26 -1.92
N GLY A 45 -4.34 62.48 -2.16
CA GLY A 45 -4.99 62.28 -3.47
C GLY A 45 -5.05 60.85 -4.04
N ASN A 46 -4.35 59.87 -3.46
CA ASN A 46 -4.21 58.52 -4.00
C ASN A 46 -4.46 57.40 -2.96
N TRP A 47 -5.30 57.70 -1.97
CA TRP A 47 -5.64 56.78 -0.88
C TRP A 47 -6.30 55.49 -1.37
N GLU A 48 -7.08 55.55 -2.45
CA GLU A 48 -7.79 54.39 -3.00
C GLU A 48 -6.82 53.35 -3.56
N LYS A 49 -5.85 53.78 -4.37
CA LYS A 49 -4.84 52.89 -4.93
C LYS A 49 -3.98 52.25 -3.83
N MET A 50 -3.56 53.03 -2.84
CA MET A 50 -2.78 52.55 -1.71
C MET A 50 -3.55 51.48 -0.92
N LEU A 51 -4.83 51.72 -0.62
CA LEU A 51 -5.67 50.76 0.09
C LEU A 51 -5.82 49.46 -0.71
N LEU A 52 -6.12 49.57 -2.02
CA LEU A 52 -6.28 48.41 -2.89
C LEU A 52 -4.99 47.61 -3.04
N GLU A 53 -3.82 48.25 -3.11
CA GLU A 53 -2.53 47.56 -3.18
C GLU A 53 -2.28 46.73 -1.92
N ILE A 54 -2.45 47.31 -0.72
CA ILE A 54 -2.27 46.59 0.56
C ILE A 54 -3.20 45.37 0.65
N PHE A 55 -4.49 45.55 0.34
CA PHE A 55 -5.47 44.45 0.40
C PHE A 55 -5.21 43.38 -0.66
N ARG A 56 -4.71 43.76 -1.85
CA ARG A 56 -4.35 42.78 -2.89
C ARG A 56 -3.15 41.96 -2.47
N GLU A 57 -2.14 42.55 -1.85
CA GLU A 57 -0.96 41.81 -1.36
C GLU A 57 -1.36 40.77 -0.32
N GLU A 58 -2.14 41.15 0.69
CA GLU A 58 -2.63 40.21 1.71
C GLU A 58 -3.61 39.18 1.13
N GLY A 59 -4.48 39.58 0.19
CA GLY A 59 -5.35 38.66 -0.53
C GLY A 59 -4.57 37.62 -1.34
N ASN A 60 -3.47 38.02 -2.00
CA ASN A 60 -2.61 37.10 -2.75
C ASN A 60 -1.89 36.11 -1.83
N LYS A 61 -1.38 36.57 -0.67
CA LYS A 61 -0.78 35.68 0.34
C LYS A 61 -1.80 34.67 0.86
N ALA A 62 -3.00 35.13 1.22
CA ALA A 62 -4.07 34.28 1.71
C ALA A 62 -4.51 33.23 0.66
N ASN A 63 -4.66 33.65 -0.60
CA ASN A 63 -5.02 32.74 -1.69
C ASN A 63 -3.90 31.72 -1.98
N ALA A 64 -2.64 32.13 -1.96
CA ALA A 64 -1.51 31.22 -2.14
C ALA A 64 -1.47 30.14 -1.05
N LEU A 65 -1.65 30.54 0.22
CA LEU A 65 -1.73 29.59 1.34
C LEU A 65 -2.94 28.67 1.25
N ALA A 66 -4.10 29.18 0.80
CA ALA A 66 -5.29 28.37 0.59
C ALA A 66 -5.10 27.32 -0.51
N GLU A 67 -4.48 27.72 -1.63
CA GLU A 67 -4.16 26.82 -2.74
C GLU A 67 -3.11 25.77 -2.36
N GLU A 68 -2.08 26.14 -1.61
CA GLU A 68 -1.09 25.20 -1.07
C GLU A 68 -1.76 24.15 -0.17
N LYS A 69 -2.56 24.59 0.80
CA LYS A 69 -3.29 23.70 1.71
C LYS A 69 -4.27 22.80 0.96
N LYS A 70 -4.87 23.28 -0.12
CA LYS A 70 -5.75 22.47 -0.98
C LYS A 70 -4.95 21.39 -1.71
N ARG A 71 -3.82 21.73 -2.32
CA ARG A 71 -2.93 20.77 -3.00
C ARG A 71 -2.40 19.70 -2.03
N GLU A 72 -2.05 20.08 -0.81
CA GLU A 72 -1.62 19.13 0.22
C GLU A 72 -2.72 18.13 0.58
N ARG A 73 -3.97 18.61 0.73
CA ARG A 73 -5.13 17.75 0.99
C ARG A 73 -5.40 16.79 -0.16
N GLU A 74 -5.37 17.28 -1.40
CA GLU A 74 -5.57 16.46 -2.60
C GLU A 74 -4.46 15.42 -2.76
N ALA A 75 -3.21 15.79 -2.51
CA ALA A 75 -2.08 14.86 -2.55
C ALA A 75 -2.16 13.79 -1.45
N ALA A 76 -2.56 14.18 -0.22
CA ALA A 76 -2.77 13.25 0.88
C ALA A 76 -3.92 12.28 0.58
N GLU A 77 -5.02 12.77 -0.01
CA GLU A 77 -6.14 11.95 -0.41
C GLU A 77 -5.76 10.97 -1.53
N LYS A 78 -5.03 11.43 -2.56
CA LYS A 78 -4.54 10.56 -3.63
C LYS A 78 -3.63 9.46 -3.11
N ARG A 79 -2.67 9.80 -2.23
CA ARG A 79 -1.80 8.80 -1.56
C ARG A 79 -2.60 7.79 -0.76
N ARG A 80 -3.64 8.23 -0.04
CA ARG A 80 -4.54 7.34 0.70
C ARG A 80 -5.30 6.42 -0.25
N GLN A 81 -5.86 6.94 -1.34
CA GLN A 81 -6.58 6.14 -2.33
C GLN A 81 -5.66 5.11 -3.01
N GLU A 82 -4.45 5.50 -3.42
CA GLU A 82 -3.45 4.59 -4.00
C GLU A 82 -3.06 3.46 -3.03
N SER A 83 -2.87 3.77 -1.75
CA SER A 83 -2.56 2.75 -0.73
C SER A 83 -3.71 1.74 -0.55
N ILE A 84 -4.96 2.20 -0.59
CA ILE A 84 -6.15 1.34 -0.47
C ILE A 84 -6.30 0.48 -1.72
N GLN A 85 -6.12 1.05 -2.91
CA GLN A 85 -6.19 0.30 -4.18
C GLN A 85 -5.09 -0.76 -4.27
N ARG A 86 -3.87 -0.43 -3.85
CA ARG A 86 -2.76 -1.38 -3.81
C ARG A 86 -3.05 -2.53 -2.85
N LYS A 87 -3.52 -2.23 -1.63
CA LYS A 87 -3.92 -3.27 -0.66
C LYS A 87 -5.05 -4.16 -1.20
N LYS A 88 -6.08 -3.59 -1.81
CA LYS A 88 -7.17 -4.36 -2.43
C LYS A 88 -6.67 -5.28 -3.54
N LYS A 89 -5.76 -4.79 -4.39
CA LYS A 89 -5.17 -5.60 -5.47
C LYS A 89 -4.26 -6.71 -4.94
N GLU A 90 -3.50 -6.44 -3.89
CA GLU A 90 -2.68 -7.44 -3.20
C GLU A 90 -3.55 -8.51 -2.52
N GLU A 91 -4.65 -8.13 -1.86
CA GLU A 91 -5.64 -9.05 -1.29
C GLU A 91 -6.35 -9.88 -2.35
N GLU A 92 -6.76 -9.29 -3.48
CA GLU A 92 -7.38 -10.00 -4.60
C GLU A 92 -6.41 -11.00 -5.24
N ASN A 93 -5.15 -10.60 -5.43
CA ASN A 93 -4.11 -11.51 -5.93
C ASN A 93 -3.78 -12.62 -4.94
N ALA A 94 -3.78 -12.34 -3.63
CA ALA A 94 -3.60 -13.36 -2.61
C ALA A 94 -4.77 -14.35 -2.63
N LYS A 95 -6.01 -13.86 -2.71
CA LYS A 95 -7.22 -14.71 -2.84
C LYS A 95 -7.18 -15.59 -4.08
N LYS A 96 -6.84 -15.04 -5.25
CA LYS A 96 -6.68 -15.79 -6.51
C LYS A 96 -5.58 -16.86 -6.42
N LYS A 97 -4.47 -16.57 -5.73
CA LYS A 97 -3.40 -17.57 -5.49
C LYS A 97 -3.86 -18.69 -4.55
N THR A 98 -4.65 -18.38 -3.51
CA THR A 98 -5.25 -19.41 -2.65
C THR A 98 -6.36 -20.20 -3.34
N GLU A 99 -7.13 -19.60 -4.26
CA GLU A 99 -8.13 -20.32 -5.06
C GLU A 99 -7.48 -21.28 -6.08
N GLY A 100 -6.32 -20.94 -6.62
CA GLY A 100 -5.53 -21.87 -7.46
C GLY A 100 -4.81 -22.98 -6.67
N ALA A 101 -4.72 -22.85 -5.35
CA ALA A 101 -4.23 -23.87 -4.42
C ALA A 101 -5.38 -24.35 -3.50
N ALA A 102 -6.61 -24.33 -4.00
CA ALA A 102 -7.73 -24.96 -3.34
C ALA A 102 -7.47 -26.46 -3.31
N ILE A 103 -7.11 -26.98 -2.13
CA ILE A 103 -7.25 -28.39 -1.81
C ILE A 103 -8.75 -28.67 -1.93
N THR A 104 -9.18 -29.19 -3.07
CA THR A 104 -10.47 -29.84 -3.22
C THR A 104 -10.46 -31.04 -2.29
N GLU A 105 -11.28 -31.01 -1.24
CA GLU A 105 -11.51 -32.21 -0.44
C GLU A 105 -12.17 -33.24 -1.35
N LEU A 106 -11.41 -34.27 -1.73
CA LEU A 106 -12.00 -35.48 -2.30
C LEU A 106 -12.95 -36.00 -1.22
N THR A 107 -14.20 -36.26 -1.60
CA THR A 107 -15.15 -36.96 -0.76
C THR A 107 -14.61 -38.34 -0.40
N ASP A 108 -14.86 -38.82 0.83
CA ASP A 108 -14.32 -40.06 1.40
C ASP A 108 -14.42 -41.28 0.45
N GLU A 109 -15.48 -41.34 -0.38
CA GLU A 109 -15.74 -42.41 -1.33
C GLU A 109 -14.77 -42.47 -2.54
N GLU A 110 -14.20 -41.33 -2.95
CA GLU A 110 -13.21 -41.28 -4.04
C GLU A 110 -11.79 -41.58 -3.52
N ALA A 111 -11.51 -41.23 -2.26
CA ALA A 111 -10.27 -41.57 -1.59
C ALA A 111 -10.11 -43.09 -1.38
N GLU A 112 -11.20 -43.80 -1.05
CA GLU A 112 -11.19 -45.26 -0.92
C GLU A 112 -10.91 -45.96 -2.25
N LYS A 113 -11.50 -45.48 -3.36
CA LYS A 113 -11.25 -46.07 -4.70
C LYS A 113 -9.81 -45.92 -5.14
N LEU A 114 -9.22 -44.74 -4.91
CA LEU A 114 -7.82 -44.49 -5.25
C LEU A 114 -6.87 -45.37 -4.41
N GLN A 115 -7.20 -45.60 -3.13
CA GLN A 115 -6.42 -46.51 -2.28
C GLN A 115 -6.54 -47.97 -2.73
N MET A 116 -7.73 -48.41 -3.15
CA MET A 116 -7.93 -49.77 -3.67
C MET A 116 -7.18 -49.99 -4.99
N GLU A 117 -7.05 -48.98 -5.85
CA GLU A 117 -6.32 -49.05 -7.11
C GLU A 117 -4.80 -49.10 -6.89
N ILE A 118 -4.27 -48.30 -5.95
CA ILE A 118 -2.85 -48.32 -5.54
C ILE A 118 -2.50 -49.65 -4.85
N GLU A 119 -3.40 -50.22 -4.04
CA GLU A 119 -3.18 -51.51 -3.39
C GLU A 119 -3.29 -52.70 -4.36
N GLN A 120 -4.01 -52.53 -5.48
CA GLN A 120 -4.01 -53.50 -6.58
C GLN A 120 -2.73 -53.43 -7.42
N GLU A 121 -2.20 -52.25 -7.72
CA GLU A 121 -0.92 -52.12 -8.44
C GLU A 121 0.29 -52.59 -7.61
N LYS A 122 0.24 -52.46 -6.28
CA LYS A 122 1.26 -53.01 -5.36
C LYS A 122 1.25 -54.55 -5.22
N LYS A 123 0.32 -55.25 -5.88
CA LYS A 123 0.31 -56.73 -5.95
C LYS A 123 1.00 -57.29 -7.19
N THR A 124 1.99 -56.58 -7.71
CA THR A 124 2.96 -57.13 -8.66
C THR A 124 4.26 -57.40 -7.89
N PRO A 125 4.87 -58.61 -7.97
CA PRO A 125 5.90 -59.03 -7.02
C PRO A 125 7.14 -58.15 -7.14
N GLU A 126 7.65 -57.66 -6.01
CA GLU A 126 8.99 -57.08 -5.88
C GLU A 126 10.02 -58.15 -6.28
N GLU A 127 10.51 -58.04 -7.51
CA GLU A 127 11.74 -58.71 -7.91
C GLU A 127 12.93 -58.04 -7.21
N ASP A 128 13.63 -58.88 -6.47
CA ASP A 128 14.91 -58.68 -5.81
C ASP A 128 15.95 -58.10 -6.79
N ALA A 129 16.11 -56.79 -6.79
CA ALA A 129 17.20 -56.10 -7.47
C ALA A 129 18.01 -55.31 -6.43
N SER A 130 18.96 -55.98 -5.80
CA SER A 130 19.89 -55.46 -4.79
C SER A 130 20.81 -54.31 -5.24
N ILE A 131 20.58 -53.73 -6.42
CA ILE A 131 21.38 -52.65 -7.02
C ILE A 131 20.42 -51.66 -7.68
N SER A 132 20.54 -50.37 -7.34
CA SER A 132 19.78 -49.29 -7.96
C SER A 132 19.96 -49.33 -9.48
N GLN A 133 18.88 -49.50 -10.24
CA GLN A 133 18.94 -49.54 -11.70
C GLN A 133 18.84 -48.12 -12.30
N PRO A 134 19.42 -47.89 -13.50
CA PRO A 134 19.20 -46.68 -14.25
C PRO A 134 17.71 -46.47 -14.54
N ILE A 135 17.29 -45.21 -14.52
CA ILE A 135 15.96 -44.81 -14.99
C ILE A 135 15.84 -45.17 -16.48
N GLU A 136 15.05 -46.20 -16.82
CA GLU A 136 14.66 -46.54 -18.20
C GLU A 136 13.52 -45.64 -18.68
N ASP A 137 13.58 -45.28 -19.98
CA ASP A 137 12.62 -44.42 -20.69
C ASP A 137 11.19 -44.92 -20.49
N THR A 138 10.47 -44.26 -19.59
CA THR A 138 9.01 -44.19 -19.65
C THR A 138 8.67 -42.79 -20.16
N GLU A 139 7.74 -42.71 -21.12
CA GLU A 139 7.54 -41.57 -22.05
C GLU A 139 7.20 -40.20 -21.41
N GLU A 140 7.33 -40.04 -20.10
CA GLU A 140 7.00 -38.84 -19.33
C GLU A 140 8.14 -38.27 -18.46
N GLU A 141 9.35 -38.84 -18.45
CA GLU A 141 10.47 -38.29 -17.66
C GLU A 141 11.36 -37.32 -18.45
N ASP A 142 11.66 -36.17 -17.85
CA ASP A 142 12.51 -35.09 -18.39
C ASP A 142 13.82 -35.64 -18.98
N GLU A 143 14.23 -35.22 -20.19
CA GLU A 143 15.47 -35.66 -20.86
C GLU A 143 16.75 -35.51 -19.99
N LYS A 144 16.68 -34.72 -18.91
CA LYS A 144 17.74 -34.48 -17.92
C LYS A 144 17.89 -35.58 -16.86
N GLU A 145 16.93 -36.50 -16.75
CA GLU A 145 16.94 -37.57 -15.73
C GLU A 145 17.37 -38.92 -16.29
N LYS A 146 17.41 -39.02 -17.63
CA LYS A 146 17.89 -40.19 -18.35
C LYS A 146 19.30 -40.59 -17.94
N GLY A 147 19.45 -41.82 -17.47
CA GLY A 147 20.73 -42.40 -17.03
C GLY A 147 21.12 -42.11 -15.57
N LYS A 148 20.30 -41.40 -14.78
CA LYS A 148 20.47 -41.34 -13.32
C LYS A 148 19.98 -42.65 -12.69
N LEU A 149 20.54 -43.00 -11.53
CA LEU A 149 20.11 -44.18 -10.77
C LEU A 149 18.81 -43.88 -10.04
N ARG A 150 17.85 -44.82 -10.08
CA ARG A 150 16.63 -44.73 -9.29
C ARG A 150 16.98 -44.80 -7.79
N PRO A 151 16.54 -43.84 -6.96
CA PRO A 151 16.73 -43.89 -5.52
C PRO A 151 16.11 -45.14 -4.91
N ASN A 152 16.70 -45.65 -3.81
CA ASN A 152 16.10 -46.73 -3.03
C ASN A 152 14.94 -46.20 -2.17
N SER A 153 14.18 -47.10 -1.54
CA SER A 153 13.02 -46.75 -0.70
C SER A 153 13.35 -45.85 0.50
N GLY A 154 14.63 -45.76 0.89
CA GLY A 154 15.13 -44.84 1.91
C GLY A 154 15.68 -43.53 1.35
N ASN A 155 15.27 -43.11 0.15
CA ASN A 155 15.74 -41.91 -0.56
C ASN A 155 17.27 -41.82 -0.74
N GLY A 156 17.97 -42.95 -0.67
CA GLY A 156 19.40 -43.05 -0.93
C GLY A 156 19.68 -43.88 -2.17
N CYS A 157 20.79 -44.62 -2.17
CA CYS A 157 21.22 -45.40 -3.34
C CYS A 157 21.86 -46.73 -2.91
N ASP A 158 21.54 -47.78 -3.66
CA ASP A 158 22.07 -49.13 -3.47
C ASP A 158 23.13 -49.42 -4.54
N LEU A 159 24.38 -49.60 -4.11
CA LEU A 159 25.53 -49.94 -4.97
C LEU A 159 26.07 -51.32 -4.58
N GLU A 160 26.85 -51.95 -5.47
CA GLU A 160 27.35 -53.33 -5.31
C GLU A 160 28.07 -53.62 -3.97
N LYS A 161 28.71 -52.61 -3.36
CA LYS A 161 29.55 -52.77 -2.16
C LYS A 161 28.98 -52.10 -0.92
N TYR A 162 28.03 -51.20 -1.07
CA TYR A 162 27.47 -50.43 0.04
C TYR A 162 26.13 -49.82 -0.36
N ARG A 163 25.29 -49.62 0.63
CA ARG A 163 24.01 -48.93 0.50
C ARG A 163 23.92 -47.82 1.53
N TRP A 164 23.25 -46.74 1.16
CA TRP A 164 22.94 -45.65 2.09
C TRP A 164 21.49 -45.21 1.90
N THR A 165 20.94 -44.62 2.96
CA THR A 165 19.60 -44.04 3.02
C THR A 165 19.72 -42.63 3.59
N GLN A 166 18.80 -41.73 3.24
CA GLN A 166 18.80 -40.37 3.74
C GLN A 166 17.42 -40.01 4.29
N THR A 167 17.40 -39.49 5.51
CA THR A 167 16.21 -38.90 6.12
C THR A 167 16.47 -37.43 6.44
N LEU A 168 15.41 -36.61 6.50
CA LEU A 168 15.52 -35.18 6.82
C LEU A 168 16.05 -34.92 8.25
N GLN A 169 15.98 -35.91 9.13
CA GLN A 169 16.36 -35.79 10.55
C GLN A 169 17.87 -35.96 10.79
N GLU A 170 18.61 -36.51 9.83
CA GLU A 170 20.03 -36.86 9.98
C GLU A 170 20.98 -35.82 9.35
N VAL A 171 20.45 -34.71 8.81
CA VAL A 171 21.25 -33.62 8.23
C VAL A 171 21.28 -32.44 9.23
N GLU A 172 22.25 -32.46 10.13
CA GLU A 172 22.68 -31.34 10.98
C GLU A 172 24.21 -31.15 10.88
#